data_AF-A0A9K3PZE4-F1
#
_entry.id   AF-A0A9K3PZE4-F1
#
_cell.length_a   1.000
_cell.length_b   1.000
_cell.length_c   1.000
_cell.angle_alpha   90.00
_cell.angle_beta   90.00
_cell.angle_gamma   90.00
#
_symmetry.space_group_name_H-M   'P 1'
#
loop_
_entity.id
_entity.type
_entity.pdbx_description
1 polymer ?
#
loop_
_entity_poly.entity_id
_entity_poly.type
_entity_poly.pdbx_seq_one_letter_code
_entity_poly.pdbx_strand_id
1 'polypeptide(L)'
;MTSDTFTVKSKERAKESSREFWKNEEQFQKTSNKNPSNVCQRCRTGGTAGFMASSIILTAEQNHNSSSFCFRSLDVTNSASQQLVPPHIMMRSVFLLWGLSVQCSPTSAFLENFAAKVINRQQARPDLQEMVDRQTDAKLNIQLQIGNDQVGFLAATDFVVELKHQRADYEHVTLPGADSHLSECSSGHRSLNVLNQGHYINLDGVQHIDCQMGCWEVCWVKEKPAGTLVCAFRLPKDYRRNDAVLPCGDMWLSFPLWTEQGLKSGQAEKKRIMSQIQHNLARRDEELAKYDQTQNPLKKAFLLRNAFAYAEKCSTLHHFLLDTIPAENETFLLQENLLLATNGLVWRKNGDGHVLLGSAMVSSPVPKIGTLMP
;
A
#
# COMPACT_ATOMS: atom_id res chain seq x y z
N MET A 1 23.86 -42.61 32.67
CA MET A 1 24.51 -42.18 31.41
C MET A 1 23.57 -42.48 30.23
N THR A 2 22.52 -41.69 30.02
CA THR A 2 21.57 -41.86 28.89
C THR A 2 20.77 -40.57 28.59
N SER A 3 21.36 -39.37 28.73
CA SER A 3 20.67 -38.09 28.43
C SER A 3 21.02 -37.46 27.08
N ASP A 4 22.06 -37.92 26.39
CA ASP A 4 22.64 -37.10 25.30
C ASP A 4 22.18 -37.48 23.89
N THR A 5 21.45 -38.60 23.73
CA THR A 5 20.98 -39.07 22.42
C THR A 5 19.68 -38.40 21.94
N PHE A 6 18.93 -37.73 22.82
CA PHE A 6 17.65 -37.11 22.44
C PHE A 6 17.83 -35.73 21.78
N THR A 7 18.89 -35.01 22.14
CA THR A 7 19.14 -33.63 21.68
C THR A 7 19.72 -33.55 20.27
N VAL A 8 20.34 -34.64 19.78
CA VAL A 8 20.91 -34.70 18.42
C VAL A 8 19.83 -34.94 17.38
N LYS A 9 18.86 -35.83 17.65
CA LYS A 9 17.76 -36.14 16.73
C LYS A 9 16.80 -34.97 16.50
N SER A 10 16.63 -34.08 17.49
CA SER A 10 15.78 -32.89 17.33
C SER A 10 16.43 -31.82 16.45
N LYS A 11 17.76 -31.67 16.53
CA LYS A 11 18.52 -30.73 15.68
C LYS A 11 18.60 -31.20 14.22
N GLU A 12 18.67 -32.50 13.97
CA GLU A 12 18.64 -33.03 12.60
C GLU A 12 17.27 -32.88 11.94
N ARG A 13 16.17 -33.14 12.66
CA ARG A 13 14.82 -32.92 12.13
C ARG A 13 14.53 -31.45 11.79
N ALA A 14 15.07 -30.51 12.58
CA ALA A 14 14.94 -29.08 12.29
C ALA A 14 15.71 -28.67 11.01
N LYS A 15 16.87 -29.30 10.75
CA LYS A 15 17.65 -29.06 9.51
C LYS A 15 16.98 -29.67 8.28
N GLU A 16 16.37 -30.84 8.41
CA GLU A 16 15.63 -31.52 7.33
C GLU A 16 14.40 -30.69 6.90
N SER A 17 13.61 -30.22 7.87
CA SER A 17 12.40 -29.44 7.62
C SER A 17 12.71 -28.06 7.00
N SER A 18 13.84 -27.45 7.38
CA SER A 18 14.29 -26.19 6.77
C SER A 18 14.75 -26.40 5.32
N ARG A 19 15.36 -27.55 4.97
CA ARG A 19 15.75 -27.87 3.58
C ARG A 19 14.56 -28.16 2.67
N GLU A 20 13.50 -28.79 3.18
CA GLU A 20 12.27 -29.01 2.40
C GLU A 20 11.51 -27.71 2.11
N PHE A 21 11.52 -26.76 3.07
CA PHE A 21 10.91 -25.45 2.88
C PHE A 21 11.52 -24.69 1.69
N TRP A 22 12.86 -24.60 1.62
CA TRP A 22 13.55 -23.90 0.53
C TRP A 22 13.37 -24.57 -0.84
N LYS A 23 13.21 -25.91 -0.89
CA LYS A 23 12.94 -26.62 -2.15
C LYS A 23 11.54 -26.29 -2.71
N ASN A 24 10.55 -26.12 -1.83
CA ASN A 24 9.19 -25.79 -2.24
C ASN A 24 9.08 -24.33 -2.71
N GLU A 25 9.85 -23.42 -2.11
CA GLU A 25 9.88 -22.01 -2.50
C GLU A 25 10.54 -21.80 -3.88
N GLU A 26 11.63 -22.52 -4.18
CA GLU A 26 12.21 -22.54 -5.54
C GLU A 26 11.28 -23.15 -6.59
N GLN A 27 10.48 -24.16 -6.23
CA GLN A 27 9.50 -24.75 -7.15
C GLN A 27 8.34 -23.79 -7.45
N PHE A 28 7.88 -23.05 -6.44
CA PHE A 28 6.80 -22.07 -6.58
C PHE A 28 7.22 -20.88 -7.45
N GLN A 29 8.46 -20.41 -7.33
CA GLN A 29 8.99 -19.35 -8.21
C GLN A 29 9.17 -19.81 -9.67
N LYS A 30 9.47 -21.10 -9.90
CA LYS A 30 9.61 -21.68 -11.25
C LYS A 30 8.27 -21.90 -11.96
N THR A 31 7.17 -22.09 -11.23
CA THR A 31 5.82 -22.24 -11.83
C THR A 31 5.13 -20.91 -12.09
N SER A 32 5.48 -19.86 -11.33
CA SER A 32 4.89 -18.52 -11.50
C SER A 32 5.37 -17.76 -12.75
N ASN A 33 6.36 -18.25 -13.50
CA ASN A 33 7.04 -17.48 -14.55
C ASN A 33 6.93 -18.08 -15.97
N LYS A 34 5.84 -18.79 -16.28
CA LYS A 34 5.58 -19.33 -17.63
C LYS A 34 4.28 -18.79 -18.24
N ASN A 35 4.47 -17.87 -19.20
CA ASN A 35 3.60 -17.46 -20.32
C ASN A 35 2.28 -16.71 -20.04
N PRO A 36 2.09 -15.60 -20.77
CA PRO A 36 0.98 -15.55 -21.71
C PRO A 36 1.48 -15.18 -23.10
N SER A 37 1.32 -16.09 -24.07
CA SER A 37 1.29 -15.70 -25.47
C SER A 37 0.25 -16.51 -26.24
N ASN A 38 -0.52 -15.75 -27.03
CA ASN A 38 -1.19 -16.09 -28.28
C ASN A 38 -2.69 -16.40 -28.30
N VAL A 39 -3.26 -15.97 -29.44
CA VAL A 39 -4.57 -16.23 -30.07
C VAL A 39 -5.60 -15.12 -29.74
N CYS A 40 -6.20 -14.36 -30.69
CA CYS A 40 -6.41 -14.55 -32.13
C CYS A 40 -6.62 -13.21 -32.88
N GLN A 41 -6.27 -13.20 -34.18
CA GLN A 41 -6.52 -12.16 -35.18
C GLN A 41 -7.57 -12.65 -36.21
N ARG A 42 -8.25 -11.70 -36.89
CA ARG A 42 -9.18 -11.77 -38.07
C ARG A 42 -10.68 -11.85 -37.73
N CYS A 43 -11.63 -11.17 -38.40
CA CYS A 43 -11.67 -10.53 -39.73
C CYS A 43 -12.72 -9.38 -39.83
N ARG A 44 -12.74 -8.72 -41.00
CA ARG A 44 -13.34 -7.42 -41.41
C ARG A 44 -14.87 -7.37 -41.69
N THR A 45 -15.31 -6.12 -41.98
CA THR A 45 -16.49 -5.60 -42.75
C THR A 45 -17.78 -5.44 -41.93
N GLY A 46 -18.59 -4.38 -42.00
CA GLY A 46 -18.67 -3.13 -42.76
C GLY A 46 -20.04 -2.47 -42.45
N GLY A 47 -20.27 -1.21 -42.81
CA GLY A 47 -21.64 -0.67 -42.96
C GLY A 47 -22.03 0.51 -42.06
N THR A 48 -22.43 1.58 -42.73
CA THR A 48 -22.85 2.92 -42.27
C THR A 48 -24.33 3.04 -41.89
N ALA A 49 -24.60 4.06 -41.06
CA ALA A 49 -25.80 4.92 -40.96
C ALA A 49 -27.05 4.43 -40.17
N GLY A 50 -27.61 5.34 -39.36
CA GLY A 50 -29.04 5.32 -38.98
C GLY A 50 -29.38 5.81 -37.58
N PHE A 51 -29.95 7.02 -37.48
CA PHE A 51 -30.61 7.65 -36.33
C PHE A 51 -31.75 6.83 -35.71
N MET A 52 -31.94 6.92 -34.38
CA MET A 52 -33.15 7.37 -33.64
C MET A 52 -33.24 6.77 -32.23
N ALA A 53 -33.70 7.58 -31.30
CA ALA A 53 -34.00 7.24 -29.92
C ALA A 53 -35.26 6.36 -29.78
N SER A 54 -35.28 5.50 -28.76
CA SER A 54 -36.44 5.27 -27.87
C SER A 54 -36.13 4.21 -26.81
N SER A 55 -36.71 4.41 -25.65
CA SER A 55 -36.51 3.68 -24.40
C SER A 55 -37.41 2.43 -24.27
N ILE A 56 -37.04 1.54 -23.33
CA ILE A 56 -37.87 0.64 -22.48
C ILE A 56 -38.06 -0.86 -22.88
N ILE A 57 -37.36 -1.72 -22.09
CA ILE A 57 -37.78 -2.95 -21.34
C ILE A 57 -38.10 -4.30 -22.06
N LEU A 58 -37.61 -5.40 -21.43
CA LEU A 58 -37.81 -6.88 -21.63
C LEU A 58 -37.01 -7.48 -22.80
N THR A 59 -36.42 -8.69 -22.78
CA THR A 59 -36.57 -9.89 -21.96
C THR A 59 -35.33 -10.78 -22.16
N ALA A 60 -35.03 -11.64 -21.19
CA ALA A 60 -34.01 -12.67 -21.30
C ALA A 60 -34.44 -13.81 -22.24
N GLU A 61 -33.55 -14.24 -23.13
CA GLU A 61 -33.63 -15.53 -23.83
C GLU A 61 -32.44 -16.41 -23.41
N GLN A 62 -32.77 -17.55 -22.80
CA GLN A 62 -31.88 -18.66 -22.53
C GLN A 62 -31.62 -19.44 -23.82
N ASN A 63 -30.36 -19.80 -24.06
CA ASN A 63 -30.00 -20.88 -24.98
C ASN A 63 -29.31 -22.01 -24.20
N HIS A 64 -29.89 -23.20 -24.32
CA HIS A 64 -29.42 -24.46 -23.74
C HIS A 64 -28.24 -25.04 -24.53
N ASN A 65 -27.26 -25.62 -23.83
CA ASN A 65 -26.90 -27.04 -24.03
C ASN A 65 -25.90 -27.57 -22.97
N SER A 66 -26.29 -28.71 -22.38
CA SER A 66 -25.46 -29.84 -21.90
C SER A 66 -24.51 -29.60 -20.71
N SER A 67 -24.46 -30.36 -19.61
CA SER A 67 -25.02 -31.68 -19.25
C SER A 67 -24.76 -32.00 -17.76
N SER A 68 -25.75 -32.62 -17.09
CA SER A 68 -25.73 -33.53 -15.91
C SER A 68 -25.09 -33.02 -14.58
N PHE A 69 -25.62 -33.22 -13.37
CA PHE A 69 -26.32 -34.35 -12.74
C PHE A 69 -27.26 -33.86 -11.60
N CYS A 70 -28.30 -34.65 -11.31
CA CYS A 70 -29.45 -34.35 -10.44
C CYS A 70 -29.19 -34.36 -8.92
N PHE A 71 -29.95 -33.52 -8.17
CA PHE A 71 -30.63 -33.92 -6.93
C PHE A 71 -32.04 -33.30 -6.89
N ARG A 72 -33.06 -34.14 -6.64
CA ARG A 72 -34.49 -33.81 -6.55
C ARG A 72 -34.81 -33.11 -5.23
N SER A 73 -35.63 -32.05 -5.28
CA SER A 73 -36.49 -31.61 -4.18
C SER A 73 -37.95 -31.71 -4.66
N LEU A 74 -38.79 -32.34 -3.85
CA LEU A 74 -40.23 -32.52 -4.07
C LEU A 74 -40.98 -31.28 -3.56
N ASP A 75 -41.76 -30.64 -4.43
CA ASP A 75 -42.82 -29.72 -4.04
C ASP A 75 -44.12 -30.52 -3.80
N VAL A 76 -44.75 -30.30 -2.64
CA VAL A 76 -46.11 -30.73 -2.33
C VAL A 76 -46.96 -29.50 -2.09
N THR A 77 -48.16 -29.56 -2.65
CA THR A 77 -49.11 -28.49 -2.95
C THR A 77 -49.83 -27.88 -1.75
N ASN A 78 -50.15 -26.60 -1.92
CA ASN A 78 -51.11 -25.80 -1.14
C ASN A 78 -52.49 -26.45 -1.06
N SER A 79 -53.11 -26.39 0.13
CA SER A 79 -54.57 -26.28 0.27
C SER A 79 -54.93 -25.45 1.50
N ALA A 80 -55.94 -24.61 1.34
CA ALA A 80 -56.41 -23.61 2.28
C ALA A 80 -57.56 -24.14 3.14
N SER A 81 -57.61 -23.76 4.43
CA SER A 81 -58.86 -23.67 5.21
C SER A 81 -58.66 -23.00 6.59
N GLN A 82 -59.35 -21.87 6.76
CA GLN A 82 -60.17 -21.40 7.89
C GLN A 82 -59.67 -21.42 9.36
N GLN A 83 -59.62 -20.19 9.92
CA GLN A 83 -60.02 -19.68 11.26
C GLN A 83 -60.08 -20.60 12.48
N LEU A 84 -59.35 -20.20 13.55
CA LEU A 84 -59.87 -20.02 14.94
C LEU A 84 -58.80 -19.36 15.84
N VAL A 85 -59.21 -18.33 16.58
CA VAL A 85 -58.53 -17.57 17.67
C VAL A 85 -59.05 -18.15 19.02
N PRO A 86 -58.53 -17.96 20.27
CA PRO A 86 -57.37 -17.21 20.88
C PRO A 86 -56.55 -18.13 21.88
N PRO A 87 -55.83 -17.67 22.96
CA PRO A 87 -55.40 -16.33 23.43
C PRO A 87 -53.90 -16.14 23.78
N HIS A 88 -53.54 -14.86 23.97
CA HIS A 88 -52.52 -14.30 24.85
C HIS A 88 -51.31 -15.16 25.31
N ILE A 89 -50.10 -14.71 24.96
CA ILE A 89 -49.03 -14.37 25.91
C ILE A 89 -48.15 -13.30 25.24
N MET A 90 -48.25 -12.06 25.74
CA MET A 90 -47.27 -11.01 25.49
C MET A 90 -46.02 -11.33 26.33
N MET A 91 -44.96 -11.87 25.71
CA MET A 91 -43.61 -11.74 26.28
C MET A 91 -42.99 -10.45 25.77
N ARG A 92 -42.97 -9.45 26.67
CA ARG A 92 -42.10 -8.29 26.59
C ARG A 92 -40.65 -8.76 26.70
N SER A 93 -39.93 -8.80 25.58
CA SER A 93 -38.47 -8.89 25.58
C SER A 93 -37.87 -7.52 25.31
N VAL A 94 -37.60 -6.85 26.42
CA VAL A 94 -36.53 -5.88 26.69
C VAL A 94 -35.72 -5.41 25.46
N PHE A 95 -36.07 -4.20 25.00
CA PHE A 95 -35.15 -3.32 24.29
C PHE A 95 -34.09 -2.79 25.27
N LEU A 96 -32.86 -3.26 25.16
CA LEU A 96 -31.66 -2.58 25.66
C LEU A 96 -30.53 -2.80 24.65
N LEU A 97 -30.53 -1.99 23.58
CA LEU A 97 -29.43 -1.92 22.62
C LEU A 97 -29.40 -0.54 21.95
N TRP A 98 -29.09 0.48 22.76
CA TRP A 98 -28.58 1.80 22.40
C TRP A 98 -27.60 2.14 23.54
N GLY A 99 -26.35 2.53 23.35
CA GLY A 99 -25.53 2.66 22.17
C GLY A 99 -24.12 2.92 22.71
N LEU A 100 -23.16 2.09 22.34
CA LEU A 100 -21.74 2.39 22.45
C LEU A 100 -21.07 1.80 21.21
N SER A 101 -21.41 2.38 20.06
CA SER A 101 -20.54 2.36 18.90
C SER A 101 -19.32 3.21 19.23
N VAL A 102 -18.32 2.58 19.84
CA VAL A 102 -16.95 3.10 19.85
C VAL A 102 -16.45 2.99 18.42
N GLN A 103 -16.68 4.03 17.63
CA GLN A 103 -15.94 4.28 16.40
C GLN A 103 -14.53 4.70 16.81
N CYS A 104 -13.68 3.71 17.12
CA CYS A 104 -12.24 3.90 17.06
C CYS A 104 -11.83 3.77 15.59
N SER A 105 -11.84 4.89 14.86
CA SER A 105 -11.01 5.03 13.67
C SER A 105 -9.61 5.50 14.12
N PRO A 106 -8.56 4.67 14.04
CA PRO A 106 -7.22 5.12 14.39
C PRO A 106 -6.52 5.62 13.12
N THR A 107 -6.95 6.75 12.54
CA THR A 107 -6.24 7.31 11.36
C THR A 107 -6.10 8.83 11.32
N SER A 108 -6.61 9.61 12.29
CA SER A 108 -6.41 11.09 12.31
C SER A 108 -5.65 11.63 13.52
N ALA A 109 -5.35 10.80 14.52
CA ALA A 109 -4.91 11.29 15.84
C ALA A 109 -3.44 11.77 15.94
N PHE A 110 -2.67 11.82 14.86
CA PHE A 110 -1.31 12.36 14.90
C PHE A 110 -1.23 13.87 14.57
N LEU A 111 -2.28 14.51 14.05
CA LEU A 111 -2.18 15.86 13.49
C LEU A 111 -3.11 16.95 14.07
N GLU A 112 -4.08 16.63 14.93
CA GLU A 112 -5.18 17.58 15.23
C GLU A 112 -5.08 18.42 16.51
N ASN A 113 -4.03 18.33 17.33
CA ASN A 113 -3.99 19.01 18.65
C ASN A 113 -3.02 20.21 18.74
N PHE A 114 -2.92 21.05 17.71
CA PHE A 114 -2.00 22.20 17.71
C PHE A 114 -2.59 23.49 17.11
N ALA A 115 -3.80 23.86 17.52
CA ALA A 115 -4.36 25.16 17.16
C ALA A 115 -3.72 26.31 17.95
N ALA A 116 -3.17 27.26 17.20
CA ALA A 116 -3.01 28.69 17.52
C ALA A 116 -2.00 29.10 18.59
N LYS A 117 -0.76 28.60 18.52
CA LYS A 117 0.40 29.35 19.03
C LYS A 117 1.07 30.04 17.86
N VAL A 118 1.24 31.36 17.93
CA VAL A 118 2.00 32.17 16.96
C VAL A 118 3.29 31.45 16.63
N ILE A 119 3.36 30.88 15.42
CA ILE A 119 4.48 30.07 14.96
C ILE A 119 5.62 31.05 14.72
N ASN A 120 6.44 31.25 15.75
CA ASN A 120 7.81 31.69 15.56
C ASN A 120 8.39 30.66 14.58
N ARG A 121 8.62 31.03 13.31
CA ARG A 121 9.15 30.12 12.28
C ARG A 121 10.40 29.47 12.85
N GLN A 122 10.26 28.26 13.40
CA GLN A 122 11.36 27.62 14.10
C GLN A 122 12.39 27.30 13.03
N GLN A 123 13.60 27.77 13.27
CA GLN A 123 14.74 27.59 12.39
C GLN A 123 14.91 26.09 12.11
N ALA A 124 15.02 25.73 10.83
CA ALA A 124 15.22 24.33 10.41
C ALA A 124 16.41 23.68 11.13
N ARG A 125 16.35 22.36 11.32
CA ARG A 125 17.32 21.62 12.14
C ARG A 125 18.73 21.72 11.54
N PRO A 126 19.75 22.19 12.29
CA PRO A 126 21.07 22.48 11.73
C PRO A 126 21.81 21.22 11.25
N ASP A 127 21.62 20.08 11.89
CA ASP A 127 22.19 18.79 11.50
C ASP A 127 21.53 18.21 10.22
N LEU A 128 20.24 18.45 10.00
CA LEU A 128 19.61 18.12 8.72
C LEU A 128 20.04 19.06 7.61
N GLN A 129 20.25 20.34 7.92
CA GLN A 129 20.84 21.28 6.97
C GLN A 129 22.23 20.82 6.56
N GLU A 130 23.08 20.46 7.52
CA GLU A 130 24.42 19.94 7.22
C GLU A 130 24.37 18.67 6.36
N MET A 131 23.45 17.74 6.64
CA MET A 131 23.25 16.56 5.81
C MET A 131 22.90 16.92 4.36
N VAL A 132 21.93 17.83 4.18
CA VAL A 132 21.47 18.29 2.86
C VAL A 132 22.53 19.13 2.14
N ASP A 133 23.29 19.96 2.86
CA ASP A 133 24.32 20.82 2.29
C ASP A 133 25.53 20.01 1.82
N ARG A 134 25.77 18.83 2.42
CA ARG A 134 26.78 17.86 1.94
C ARG A 134 26.32 17.08 0.70
N GLN A 135 25.02 17.12 0.38
CA GLN A 135 24.49 16.36 -0.74
C GLN A 135 24.94 16.99 -2.06
N THR A 136 25.53 16.18 -2.93
CA THR A 136 25.78 16.58 -4.32
C THR A 136 24.47 16.56 -5.09
N ASP A 137 24.41 17.31 -6.19
CA ASP A 137 23.23 17.32 -7.04
C ASP A 137 22.88 15.89 -7.49
N ALA A 138 21.71 15.41 -7.07
CA ALA A 138 21.29 14.03 -7.26
C ALA A 138 20.15 13.98 -8.27
N LYS A 139 20.23 13.05 -9.22
CA LYS A 139 19.19 12.87 -10.24
C LYS A 139 18.35 11.65 -9.88
N LEU A 140 17.03 11.80 -9.96
CA LEU A 140 16.06 10.75 -9.69
C LEU A 140 15.22 10.51 -10.94
N ASN A 141 15.10 9.26 -11.37
CA ASN A 141 14.13 8.87 -12.39
C ASN A 141 12.92 8.26 -11.71
N ILE A 142 11.79 8.96 -11.78
CA ILE A 142 10.56 8.65 -11.07
C ILE A 142 9.54 8.11 -12.07
N GLN A 143 8.87 7.03 -11.67
CA GLN A 143 7.70 6.48 -12.33
C GLN A 143 6.51 6.69 -11.39
N LEU A 144 5.40 7.20 -11.91
CA LEU A 144 4.18 7.45 -11.14
C LEU A 144 3.12 6.43 -11.55
N GLN A 145 2.40 5.89 -10.57
CA GLN A 145 1.25 5.03 -10.79
C GLN A 145 0.07 5.58 -10.00
N ILE A 146 -0.83 6.27 -10.69
CA ILE A 146 -2.02 6.92 -10.10
C ILE A 146 -3.26 6.06 -10.39
N GLY A 147 -4.13 5.90 -9.39
CA GLY A 147 -5.34 5.08 -9.49
C GLY A 147 -5.17 3.66 -8.94
N ASN A 148 -6.13 2.79 -9.24
CA ASN A 148 -6.21 1.41 -8.74
C ASN A 148 -6.94 0.50 -9.74
N ASP A 149 -7.04 -0.79 -9.45
CA ASP A 149 -7.68 -1.78 -10.34
C ASP A 149 -9.15 -1.49 -10.67
N GLN A 150 -9.85 -0.71 -9.83
CA GLN A 150 -11.27 -0.40 -10.00
C GLN A 150 -11.50 0.82 -10.91
N VAL A 151 -10.62 1.82 -10.82
CA VAL A 151 -10.71 3.11 -11.52
C VAL A 151 -9.79 3.13 -12.76
N GLY A 152 -8.89 2.15 -12.88
CA GLY A 152 -7.82 2.12 -13.86
C GLY A 152 -6.58 2.87 -13.38
N PHE A 153 -5.55 2.84 -14.22
CA PHE A 153 -4.22 3.37 -13.91
C PHE A 153 -3.77 4.43 -14.90
N LEU A 154 -3.26 5.54 -14.35
CA LEU A 154 -2.39 6.48 -15.06
C LEU A 154 -0.95 6.20 -14.64
N ALA A 155 -0.25 5.43 -15.48
CA ALA A 155 1.18 5.16 -15.34
C ALA A 155 1.97 6.20 -16.13
N ALA A 156 2.75 7.04 -15.44
CA ALA A 156 3.63 8.02 -16.04
C ALA A 156 5.10 7.60 -15.86
N THR A 157 5.88 7.69 -16.93
CA THR A 157 7.28 7.24 -16.98
C THR A 157 8.22 8.37 -17.37
N ASP A 158 9.52 8.14 -17.18
CA ASP A 158 10.61 9.04 -17.53
C ASP A 158 10.55 10.43 -16.88
N PHE A 159 9.97 10.52 -15.68
CA PHE A 159 9.96 11.76 -14.91
C PHE A 159 11.31 11.95 -14.21
N VAL A 160 12.21 12.75 -14.81
CA VAL A 160 13.56 12.92 -14.29
C VAL A 160 13.69 14.26 -13.60
N VAL A 161 14.06 14.22 -12.32
CA VAL A 161 14.25 15.41 -11.49
C VAL A 161 15.66 15.45 -10.92
N GLU A 162 16.18 16.65 -10.69
CA GLU A 162 17.47 16.90 -10.08
C GLU A 162 17.26 17.65 -8.77
N LEU A 163 17.65 17.01 -7.67
CA LEU A 163 17.67 17.60 -6.34
C LEU A 163 18.87 18.53 -6.24
N LYS A 164 18.61 19.84 -6.11
CA LYS A 164 19.63 20.86 -5.96
C LYS A 164 19.82 21.20 -4.49
N HIS A 165 21.07 21.46 -4.11
CA HIS A 165 21.40 21.88 -2.74
C HIS A 165 21.00 23.34 -2.44
N GLN A 166 20.83 24.20 -3.47
CA GLN A 166 20.46 25.60 -3.26
C GLN A 166 19.05 25.73 -2.67
N ARG A 167 18.84 26.75 -1.84
CA ARG A 167 17.51 27.09 -1.31
C ARG A 167 16.56 27.49 -2.43
N ALA A 168 15.26 27.22 -2.24
CA ALA A 168 14.23 27.61 -3.19
C ALA A 168 13.84 29.09 -3.00
N ASP A 169 14.66 30.00 -3.55
CA ASP A 169 14.46 31.47 -3.42
C ASP A 169 13.42 32.05 -4.43
N TYR A 170 12.46 31.23 -4.86
CA TYR A 170 11.40 31.58 -5.82
C TYR A 170 10.02 31.18 -5.28
N GLU A 171 8.93 31.51 -5.98
CA GLU A 171 7.60 31.03 -5.60
C GLU A 171 7.51 29.50 -5.77
N HIS A 172 7.29 28.77 -4.69
CA HIS A 172 7.27 27.31 -4.67
C HIS A 172 6.07 26.76 -3.91
N VAL A 173 5.83 25.45 -4.07
CA VAL A 173 4.76 24.72 -3.37
C VAL A 173 5.05 24.67 -1.86
N THR A 174 4.00 24.78 -1.03
CA THR A 174 4.16 24.62 0.42
C THR A 174 4.54 23.18 0.77
N LEU A 175 5.57 23.00 1.59
CA LEU A 175 6.08 21.72 2.02
C LEU A 175 5.57 21.36 3.44
N PRO A 176 5.24 20.08 3.69
CA PRO A 176 4.59 19.65 4.92
C PRO A 176 5.48 19.72 6.17
N GLY A 177 6.81 19.76 6.04
CA GLY A 177 7.73 19.98 7.15
C GLY A 177 8.00 21.46 7.36
N ALA A 178 8.61 22.11 6.37
CA ALA A 178 9.11 23.48 6.48
C ALA A 178 8.01 24.53 6.71
N ASP A 179 6.82 24.37 6.12
CA ASP A 179 5.71 25.33 6.25
C ASP A 179 4.67 24.93 7.32
N SER A 180 4.89 23.82 8.01
CA SER A 180 3.98 23.29 9.03
C SER A 180 4.52 23.55 10.45
N HIS A 181 3.77 23.07 11.44
CA HIS A 181 4.17 23.05 12.85
C HIS A 181 5.35 22.11 13.13
N LEU A 182 5.78 21.30 12.15
CA LEU A 182 6.86 20.33 12.24
C LEU A 182 8.17 20.82 11.61
N SER A 183 8.40 22.14 11.57
CA SER A 183 9.60 22.71 10.96
C SER A 183 10.90 22.27 11.64
N GLU A 184 10.85 21.87 12.92
CA GLU A 184 11.96 21.25 13.65
C GLU A 184 12.41 19.89 13.08
N CYS A 185 11.53 19.22 12.31
CA CYS A 185 11.83 17.98 11.63
C CYS A 185 12.28 18.20 10.17
N SER A 186 12.28 19.43 9.66
CA SER A 186 12.57 19.72 8.25
C SER A 186 14.00 20.24 8.05
N SER A 187 14.58 19.93 6.89
CA SER A 187 15.79 20.56 6.36
C SER A 187 15.56 21.96 5.77
N GLY A 188 14.30 22.38 5.60
CA GLY A 188 13.91 23.58 4.86
C GLY A 188 13.81 23.36 3.35
N HIS A 189 13.22 24.33 2.65
CA HIS A 189 12.96 24.28 1.21
C HIS A 189 14.24 24.32 0.38
N ARG A 190 14.37 23.35 -0.53
CA ARG A 190 15.45 23.26 -1.50
C ARG A 190 14.91 23.26 -2.92
N SER A 191 15.69 23.80 -3.84
CA SER A 191 15.32 23.91 -5.24
C SER A 191 15.32 22.55 -5.93
N LEU A 192 14.37 22.34 -6.84
CA LEU A 192 14.25 21.10 -7.60
C LEU A 192 14.12 21.44 -9.09
N ASN A 193 15.00 20.88 -9.90
CA ASN A 193 14.97 21.06 -11.35
C ASN A 193 14.30 19.87 -12.02
N VAL A 194 13.29 20.12 -12.85
CA VAL A 194 12.69 19.09 -13.70
C VAL A 194 13.52 18.99 -14.98
N LEU A 195 14.28 17.91 -15.13
CA LEU A 195 15.13 17.67 -16.30
C LEU A 195 14.35 17.04 -17.45
N ASN A 196 13.39 16.18 -17.13
CA ASN A 196 12.47 15.59 -18.11
C ASN A 196 11.06 15.56 -17.55
N GLN A 197 10.11 16.08 -18.32
CA GLN A 197 8.69 15.97 -18.00
C GLN A 197 8.24 14.53 -18.22
N GLY A 198 7.67 13.92 -17.18
CA GLY A 198 7.13 12.58 -17.28
C GLY A 198 6.01 12.54 -18.30
N HIS A 199 5.75 11.37 -18.89
CA HIS A 199 4.67 11.21 -19.86
C HIS A 199 3.88 9.93 -19.62
N TYR A 200 2.64 9.92 -20.11
CA TYR A 200 1.78 8.75 -20.13
C TYR A 200 1.14 8.60 -21.52
N ILE A 201 0.62 7.42 -21.83
CA ILE A 201 -0.04 7.14 -23.12
C ILE A 201 -1.54 7.04 -22.87
N ASN A 202 -2.33 7.85 -23.59
CA ASN A 202 -3.78 7.76 -23.65
C ASN A 202 -4.25 7.43 -25.10
N LEU A 203 -5.56 7.47 -25.36
CA LEU A 203 -6.11 7.21 -26.70
C LEU A 203 -5.68 8.24 -27.75
N ASP A 204 -5.31 9.45 -27.30
CA ASP A 204 -4.83 10.55 -28.16
C ASP A 204 -3.32 10.50 -28.40
N GLY A 205 -2.61 9.51 -27.82
CA GLY A 205 -1.17 9.32 -27.95
C GLY A 205 -0.40 9.68 -26.68
N VAL A 206 0.82 10.19 -26.86
CA VAL A 206 1.73 10.53 -25.76
C VAL A 206 1.34 11.88 -25.16
N GLN A 207 1.07 11.90 -23.86
CA GLN A 207 0.73 13.08 -23.09
C GLN A 207 1.83 13.38 -22.07
N HIS A 208 2.34 14.61 -22.06
CA HIS A 208 3.35 15.06 -21.11
C HIS A 208 2.72 15.71 -19.87
N ILE A 209 3.33 15.46 -18.71
CA ILE A 209 2.97 16.03 -17.42
C ILE A 209 3.87 17.24 -17.17
N ASP A 210 3.29 18.43 -17.30
CA ASP A 210 3.94 19.67 -16.91
C ASP A 210 3.92 19.82 -15.38
N CYS A 211 5.10 20.08 -14.82
CA CYS A 211 5.36 20.23 -13.40
C CYS A 211 6.07 21.57 -13.17
N GLN A 212 5.44 22.46 -12.44
CA GLN A 212 5.93 23.81 -12.17
C GLN A 212 6.30 23.96 -10.70
N MET A 213 7.09 24.99 -10.37
CA MET A 213 7.36 25.39 -8.98
C MET A 213 7.91 24.24 -8.10
N GLY A 214 8.74 23.38 -8.70
CA GLY A 214 9.29 22.21 -8.03
C GLY A 214 10.16 22.58 -6.84
N CYS A 215 10.00 21.91 -5.70
CA CYS A 215 10.89 22.05 -4.54
C CYS A 215 10.97 20.72 -3.78
N TRP A 216 11.92 20.60 -2.86
CA TRP A 216 12.06 19.42 -2.02
C TRP A 216 12.55 19.75 -0.61
N GLU A 217 12.34 18.80 0.32
CA GLU A 217 12.89 18.83 1.67
C GLU A 217 13.15 17.40 2.17
N VAL A 218 13.98 17.28 3.21
CA VAL A 218 14.05 16.09 4.05
C VAL A 218 13.31 16.36 5.35
N CYS A 219 12.37 15.49 5.67
CA CYS A 219 11.70 15.42 6.96
C CYS A 219 12.26 14.27 7.79
N TRP A 220 12.82 14.55 8.96
CA TRP A 220 13.40 13.54 9.85
C TRP A 220 13.13 13.87 11.31
N VAL A 221 12.38 13.00 11.99
CA VAL A 221 12.14 13.12 13.42
C VAL A 221 13.39 12.73 14.20
N LYS A 222 13.76 13.51 15.21
CA LYS A 222 14.95 13.22 16.04
C LYS A 222 14.88 11.80 16.63
N GLU A 223 16.03 11.12 16.68
CA GLU A 223 16.18 9.74 17.20
C GLU A 223 15.41 8.65 16.44
N LYS A 224 14.77 8.97 15.31
CA LYS A 224 14.16 7.95 14.44
C LYS A 224 15.17 7.39 13.44
N PRO A 225 15.12 6.07 13.16
CA PRO A 225 16.05 5.41 12.25
C PRO A 225 15.83 5.78 10.78
N ALA A 226 14.65 6.34 10.46
CA ALA A 226 14.22 6.70 9.12
C ALA A 226 13.70 8.14 9.08
N GLY A 227 13.89 8.78 7.93
CA GLY A 227 13.29 10.05 7.54
C GLY A 227 12.46 9.89 6.26
N THR A 228 12.13 10.99 5.63
CA THR A 228 11.36 11.02 4.38
C THR A 228 11.88 12.15 3.49
N LEU A 229 12.22 11.82 2.26
CA LEU A 229 12.44 12.79 1.19
C LEU A 229 11.07 13.18 0.62
N VAL A 230 10.76 14.47 0.64
CA VAL A 230 9.52 15.01 0.07
C VAL A 230 9.88 15.87 -1.13
N CYS A 231 9.32 15.55 -2.29
CA CYS A 231 9.39 16.38 -3.50
C CYS A 231 8.00 16.93 -3.79
N ALA A 232 7.88 18.21 -4.13
CA ALA A 232 6.61 18.86 -4.39
C ALA A 232 6.60 19.57 -5.74
N PHE A 233 5.45 19.56 -6.40
CA PHE A 233 5.24 20.16 -7.72
C PHE A 233 3.85 20.78 -7.80
N ARG A 234 3.71 21.84 -8.59
CA ARG A 234 2.41 22.40 -8.97
C ARG A 234 2.03 21.93 -10.37
N LEU A 235 0.87 21.33 -10.48
CA LEU A 235 0.29 20.85 -11.74
C LEU A 235 -0.69 21.90 -12.28
N PRO A 236 -0.49 22.44 -13.48
CA PRO A 236 -1.32 23.53 -14.02
C PRO A 236 -2.70 23.05 -14.50
N LYS A 237 -2.87 21.74 -14.75
CA LYS A 237 -4.12 21.14 -15.24
C LYS A 237 -4.27 19.71 -14.74
N ASP A 238 -5.48 19.18 -14.86
CA ASP A 238 -5.76 17.76 -14.65
C ASP A 238 -5.14 16.91 -15.78
N TYR A 239 -4.57 15.77 -15.42
CA TYR A 239 -4.15 14.72 -16.36
C TYR A 239 -5.02 13.48 -16.15
N ARG A 240 -5.55 12.91 -17.24
CA ARG A 240 -6.56 11.84 -17.15
C ARG A 240 -6.24 10.70 -18.09
N ARG A 241 -6.41 9.47 -17.61
CA ARG A 241 -6.36 8.24 -18.40
C ARG A 241 -7.44 7.29 -17.89
N ASN A 242 -8.44 7.00 -18.73
CA ASN A 242 -9.67 6.32 -18.31
C ASN A 242 -10.30 7.09 -17.13
N ASP A 243 -10.66 6.40 -16.04
CA ASP A 243 -11.23 7.05 -14.85
C ASP A 243 -10.15 7.54 -13.86
N ALA A 244 -8.87 7.23 -14.10
CA ALA A 244 -7.76 7.70 -13.26
C ALA A 244 -7.45 9.18 -13.57
N VAL A 245 -7.47 10.00 -12.52
CA VAL A 245 -7.22 11.44 -12.61
C VAL A 245 -6.05 11.81 -11.70
N LEU A 246 -5.02 12.42 -12.28
CA LEU A 246 -4.01 13.19 -11.56
C LEU A 246 -4.45 14.66 -11.58
N PRO A 247 -5.02 15.17 -10.48
CA PRO A 247 -5.70 16.46 -10.50
C PRO A 247 -4.73 17.64 -10.44
N CYS A 248 -5.18 18.80 -10.91
CA CYS A 248 -4.44 20.06 -10.84
C CYS A 248 -4.18 20.51 -9.39
N GLY A 249 -3.17 21.37 -9.24
CA GLY A 249 -2.74 21.92 -7.95
C GLY A 249 -1.47 21.28 -7.42
N ASP A 250 -1.30 21.30 -6.10
CA ASP A 250 -0.06 20.87 -5.45
C ASP A 250 -0.05 19.34 -5.26
N MET A 251 0.98 18.71 -5.83
CA MET A 251 1.27 17.28 -5.73
C MET A 251 2.55 17.07 -4.91
N TRP A 252 2.54 16.08 -4.03
CA TRP A 252 3.71 15.68 -3.25
C TRP A 252 4.08 14.23 -3.53
N LEU A 253 5.38 13.98 -3.61
CA LEU A 253 5.99 12.65 -3.66
C LEU A 253 6.76 12.45 -2.36
N SER A 254 6.53 11.33 -1.68
CA SER A 254 7.23 11.01 -0.44
C SER A 254 7.97 9.68 -0.58
N PHE A 255 9.28 9.69 -0.31
CA PHE A 255 10.14 8.50 -0.35
C PHE A 255 10.81 8.29 1.01
N PRO A 256 10.71 7.10 1.63
CA PRO A 256 11.43 6.80 2.86
C PRO A 256 12.96 6.93 2.69
N LEU A 257 13.59 7.61 3.64
CA LEU A 257 15.04 7.74 3.76
C LEU A 257 15.52 6.93 4.97
N TRP A 258 16.64 6.24 4.82
CA TRP A 258 17.22 5.41 5.85
C TRP A 258 18.71 5.67 5.99
N THR A 259 19.20 5.66 7.22
CA THR A 259 20.64 5.43 7.43
C THR A 259 20.94 3.94 7.25
N GLU A 260 22.15 3.57 6.85
CA GLU A 260 22.53 2.15 6.71
C GLU A 260 22.29 1.37 8.02
N GLN A 261 22.69 1.96 9.16
CA GLN A 261 22.46 1.37 10.48
C GLN A 261 20.97 1.30 10.83
N GLY A 262 20.21 2.36 10.54
CA GLY A 262 18.78 2.43 10.77
C GLY A 262 18.03 1.35 9.99
N LEU A 263 18.41 1.12 8.73
CA LEU A 263 17.81 0.08 7.87
C LEU A 263 18.07 -1.32 8.44
N LYS A 264 19.32 -1.64 8.80
CA LYS A 264 19.67 -2.94 9.42
C LYS A 264 18.88 -3.18 10.70
N SER A 265 18.76 -2.17 11.55
CA SER A 265 17.96 -2.25 12.78
C SER A 265 16.47 -2.45 12.47
N GLY A 266 15.91 -1.71 11.52
CA GLY A 266 14.52 -1.84 11.09
C GLY A 266 14.21 -3.21 10.50
N GLN A 267 15.10 -3.75 9.66
CA GLN A 267 14.94 -5.08 9.07
C GLN A 267 15.03 -6.20 10.11
N ALA A 268 15.94 -6.09 11.08
CA ALA A 268 16.02 -7.04 12.19
C ALA A 268 14.72 -7.04 13.01
N GLU A 269 14.17 -5.86 13.27
CA GLU A 269 12.90 -5.71 14.00
C GLU A 269 11.70 -6.23 13.19
N LYS A 270 11.64 -5.93 11.89
CA LYS A 270 10.64 -6.50 10.97
C LYS A 270 10.66 -8.02 11.00
N LYS A 271 11.85 -8.63 10.91
CA LYS A 271 12.02 -10.09 10.98
C LYS A 271 11.55 -10.64 12.32
N ARG A 272 11.87 -9.97 13.44
CA ARG A 272 11.43 -10.37 14.79
C ARG A 272 9.90 -10.37 14.89
N ILE A 273 9.25 -9.29 14.47
CA ILE A 273 7.79 -9.15 14.55
C ILE A 273 7.09 -10.12 13.60
N MET A 274 7.57 -10.27 12.36
CA MET A 274 7.01 -11.22 11.40
C MET A 274 7.10 -12.67 11.89
N SER A 275 8.19 -13.04 12.56
CA SER A 275 8.32 -14.36 13.19
C SER A 275 7.29 -14.57 14.31
N GLN A 276 7.00 -13.54 15.12
CA GLN A 276 5.96 -13.60 16.15
C GLN A 276 4.55 -13.71 15.56
N ILE A 277 4.27 -12.95 14.48
CA ILE A 277 3.00 -13.05 13.74
C ILE A 277 2.83 -14.46 13.19
N GLN A 278 3.85 -15.00 12.50
CA GLN A 278 3.82 -16.36 11.96
C GLN A 278 3.60 -17.41 13.05
N HIS A 279 4.26 -17.25 14.20
CA HIS A 279 4.06 -18.14 15.35
C HIS A 279 2.61 -18.11 15.87
N ASN A 280 2.04 -16.92 16.05
CA ASN A 280 0.66 -16.77 16.53
C ASN A 280 -0.37 -17.27 15.49
N LEU A 281 -0.13 -17.08 14.19
CA LEU A 281 -0.96 -17.66 13.13
C LEU A 281 -0.94 -19.19 13.17
N ALA A 282 0.24 -19.81 13.31
CA ALA A 282 0.35 -21.26 13.44
C ALA A 282 -0.39 -21.79 14.69
N ARG A 283 -0.30 -21.07 15.82
CA ARG A 283 -1.05 -21.41 17.05
C ARG A 283 -2.55 -21.26 16.90
N ARG A 284 -3.02 -20.21 16.22
CA ARG A 284 -4.44 -20.03 15.88
C ARG A 284 -4.94 -21.22 15.08
N ASP A 285 -4.22 -21.59 14.03
CA ASP A 285 -4.62 -22.67 13.13
C ASP A 285 -4.60 -24.05 13.84
N GLU A 286 -3.65 -24.27 14.76
CA GLU A 286 -3.60 -25.45 15.64
C GLU A 286 -4.85 -25.55 16.54
N GLU A 287 -5.26 -24.44 17.18
CA GLU A 287 -6.45 -24.41 18.04
C GLU A 287 -7.75 -24.58 17.24
N LEU A 288 -7.82 -24.03 16.02
CA LEU A 288 -8.95 -24.24 15.10
C LEU A 288 -9.04 -25.71 14.65
N ALA A 289 -7.92 -26.36 14.34
CA ALA A 289 -7.91 -27.78 14.00
C ALA A 289 -8.40 -28.65 15.19
N LYS A 290 -8.02 -28.31 16.42
CA LYS A 290 -8.53 -28.98 17.64
C LYS A 290 -10.04 -28.72 17.83
N TYR A 291 -10.51 -27.52 17.50
CA TYR A 291 -11.92 -27.14 17.58
C TYR A 291 -12.78 -28.03 16.66
N ASP A 292 -12.32 -28.26 15.43
CA ASP A 292 -13.03 -29.10 14.46
C ASP A 292 -13.10 -30.57 14.87
N GLN A 293 -12.04 -31.09 15.50
CA GLN A 293 -11.96 -32.49 15.94
C GLN A 293 -12.73 -32.77 17.24
N THR A 294 -12.94 -31.76 18.09
CA THR A 294 -13.54 -31.92 19.42
C THR A 294 -15.07 -31.96 19.34
N GLN A 295 -15.76 -32.89 20.00
CA GLN A 295 -17.24 -32.92 20.03
C GLN A 295 -17.85 -32.16 21.22
N ASN A 296 -17.09 -31.94 22.30
CA ASN A 296 -17.59 -31.27 23.50
C ASN A 296 -17.78 -29.76 23.26
N PRO A 297 -19.00 -29.21 23.45
CA PRO A 297 -19.31 -27.81 23.14
C PRO A 297 -18.57 -26.80 24.02
N LEU A 298 -18.34 -27.10 25.31
CA LEU A 298 -17.58 -26.20 26.20
C LEU A 298 -16.10 -26.15 25.80
N LYS A 299 -15.53 -27.30 25.45
CA LYS A 299 -14.14 -27.36 24.96
C LYS A 299 -13.99 -26.67 23.61
N LYS A 300 -14.98 -26.80 22.71
CA LYS A 300 -15.04 -26.02 21.46
C LYS A 300 -15.02 -24.51 21.75
N ALA A 301 -15.91 -24.02 22.60
CA ALA A 301 -15.96 -22.60 22.95
C ALA A 301 -14.61 -22.09 23.50
N PHE A 302 -13.94 -22.90 24.34
CA PHE A 302 -12.61 -22.58 24.86
C PHE A 302 -11.52 -22.53 23.77
N LEU A 303 -11.45 -23.54 22.90
CA LEU A 303 -10.48 -23.59 21.79
C LEU A 303 -10.70 -22.43 20.81
N LEU A 304 -11.95 -22.11 20.50
CA LEU A 304 -12.30 -20.97 19.65
C LEU A 304 -11.87 -19.65 20.28
N ARG A 305 -12.10 -19.46 21.60
CA ARG A 305 -11.61 -18.28 22.33
C ARG A 305 -10.09 -18.16 22.25
N ASN A 306 -9.35 -19.26 22.39
CA ASN A 306 -7.88 -19.25 22.27
C ASN A 306 -7.44 -18.85 20.86
N ALA A 307 -8.08 -19.39 19.82
CA ALA A 307 -7.79 -19.02 18.44
C ALA A 307 -7.99 -17.51 18.22
N PHE A 308 -9.09 -16.94 18.73
CA PHE A 308 -9.33 -15.49 18.68
C PHE A 308 -8.27 -14.69 19.45
N ALA A 309 -7.84 -15.15 20.63
CA ALA A 309 -6.79 -14.49 21.40
C ALA A 309 -5.44 -14.46 20.63
N TYR A 310 -5.11 -15.49 19.85
CA TYR A 310 -3.93 -15.46 18.98
C TYR A 310 -4.10 -14.53 17.76
N ALA A 311 -5.30 -14.48 17.18
CA ALA A 311 -5.61 -13.54 16.10
C ALA A 311 -5.50 -12.08 16.56
N GLU A 312 -5.98 -11.77 17.77
CA GLU A 312 -5.84 -10.45 18.38
C GLU A 312 -4.37 -10.06 18.55
N LYS A 313 -3.53 -10.98 19.06
CA LYS A 313 -2.07 -10.75 19.15
C LYS A 313 -1.44 -10.42 17.80
N CYS A 314 -1.83 -11.09 16.72
CA CYS A 314 -1.37 -10.74 15.38
C CYS A 314 -1.78 -9.31 15.00
N SER A 315 -3.03 -8.93 15.28
CA SER A 315 -3.53 -7.58 15.00
C SER A 315 -2.80 -6.51 15.82
N THR A 316 -2.44 -6.78 17.06
CA THR A 316 -1.66 -5.85 17.91
C THR A 316 -0.22 -5.69 17.42
N LEU A 317 0.36 -6.76 16.86
CA LEU A 317 1.74 -6.75 16.34
C LEU A 317 1.85 -6.14 14.94
N HIS A 318 0.78 -6.17 14.14
CA HIS A 318 0.79 -5.65 12.79
C HIS A 318 0.80 -4.13 12.80
N HIS A 319 2.02 -3.57 12.76
CA HIS A 319 2.21 -2.14 12.60
C HIS A 319 2.36 -1.81 11.12
N PHE A 320 1.55 -0.88 10.61
CA PHE A 320 1.62 -0.38 9.22
C PHE A 320 3.03 0.09 8.78
N LEU A 321 3.90 0.42 9.75
CA LEU A 321 5.28 0.83 9.48
C LEU A 321 6.15 -0.35 9.00
N LEU A 322 5.79 -1.60 9.28
CA LEU A 322 6.56 -2.76 8.84
C LEU A 322 6.60 -2.89 7.31
N ASP A 323 5.51 -2.50 6.66
CA ASP A 323 5.41 -2.52 5.20
C ASP A 323 6.25 -1.41 4.55
N THR A 324 6.54 -0.34 5.31
CA THR A 324 7.40 0.77 4.86
C THR A 324 8.90 0.47 4.97
N ILE A 325 9.30 -0.62 5.64
CA ILE A 325 10.71 -1.01 5.77
C ILE A 325 11.12 -1.81 4.52
N PRO A 326 11.97 -1.23 3.65
CA PRO A 326 12.36 -1.86 2.40
C PRO A 326 13.33 -3.02 2.62
N ALA A 327 13.35 -3.97 1.69
CA ALA A 327 14.44 -4.93 1.57
C ALA A 327 15.73 -4.23 1.09
N GLU A 328 16.90 -4.87 1.24
CA GLU A 328 18.18 -4.29 0.84
C GLU A 328 18.22 -3.92 -0.65
N ASN A 329 17.60 -4.74 -1.51
CA ASN A 329 17.50 -4.52 -2.96
C ASN A 329 16.43 -3.49 -3.37
N GLU A 330 15.60 -3.03 -2.42
CA GLU A 330 14.56 -2.00 -2.62
C GLU A 330 15.05 -0.62 -2.14
N THR A 331 16.37 -0.46 -2.04
CA THR A 331 17.01 0.81 -1.70
C THR A 331 18.17 1.08 -2.64
N PHE A 332 18.51 2.35 -2.82
CA PHE A 332 19.76 2.73 -3.44
C PHE A 332 20.42 3.87 -2.66
N LEU A 333 21.73 3.99 -2.85
CA LEU A 333 22.55 4.99 -2.19
C LEU A 333 22.25 6.37 -2.78
N LEU A 334 21.69 7.27 -1.97
CA LEU A 334 21.49 8.67 -2.35
C LEU A 334 22.76 9.49 -2.06
N GLN A 335 23.37 9.24 -0.91
CA GLN A 335 24.61 9.87 -0.43
C GLN A 335 25.32 8.91 0.54
N GLU A 336 26.58 9.17 0.91
CA GLU A 336 27.30 8.44 1.95
C GLU A 336 26.41 8.15 3.18
N ASN A 337 26.19 6.86 3.44
CA ASN A 337 25.37 6.32 4.54
C ASN A 337 23.87 6.67 4.50
N LEU A 338 23.37 7.26 3.41
CA LEU A 338 21.97 7.62 3.22
C LEU A 338 21.36 6.82 2.05
N LEU A 339 20.41 5.97 2.39
CA LEU A 339 19.70 5.08 1.48
C LEU A 339 18.30 5.63 1.21
N LEU A 340 17.91 5.73 -0.05
CA LEU A 340 16.56 6.06 -0.47
C LEU A 340 15.81 4.78 -0.85
N ALA A 341 14.60 4.60 -0.33
CA ALA A 341 13.74 3.51 -0.76
C ALA A 341 13.26 3.71 -2.20
N THR A 342 13.19 2.64 -2.98
CA THR A 342 12.73 2.68 -4.37
C THR A 342 11.24 2.97 -4.46
N ASN A 343 10.45 2.63 -3.44
CA ASN A 343 9.01 2.83 -3.42
C ASN A 343 8.65 4.07 -2.60
N GLY A 344 7.76 4.88 -3.14
CA GLY A 344 7.21 6.08 -2.54
C GLY A 344 5.73 6.22 -2.79
N LEU A 345 5.15 7.31 -2.29
CA LEU A 345 3.72 7.59 -2.34
C LEU A 345 3.47 8.94 -3.00
N VAL A 346 2.35 9.03 -3.71
CA VAL A 346 1.89 10.27 -4.36
C VAL A 346 0.69 10.81 -3.62
N TRP A 347 0.79 12.05 -3.17
CA TRP A 347 -0.24 12.72 -2.39
C TRP A 347 -0.70 13.99 -3.09
N ARG A 348 -1.95 14.37 -2.83
CA ARG A 348 -2.50 15.69 -3.14
C ARG A 348 -2.83 16.43 -1.86
N LYS A 349 -2.50 17.72 -1.81
CA LYS A 349 -3.07 18.64 -0.82
C LYS A 349 -4.47 19.07 -1.29
N ASN A 350 -5.50 18.80 -0.49
CA ASN A 350 -6.87 19.24 -0.76
C ASN A 350 -7.43 19.96 0.47
N GLY A 351 -7.22 21.28 0.53
CA GLY A 351 -7.51 22.06 1.73
C GLY A 351 -6.68 21.59 2.92
N ASP A 352 -7.35 21.26 4.02
CA ASP A 352 -6.73 20.70 5.24
C ASP A 352 -6.43 19.20 5.13
N GLY A 353 -6.98 18.53 4.10
CA GLY A 353 -6.83 17.09 3.90
C GLY A 353 -5.66 16.73 2.97
N HIS A 354 -5.10 15.54 3.19
CA HIS A 354 -4.16 14.90 2.27
C HIS A 354 -4.83 13.66 1.66
N VAL A 355 -4.81 13.57 0.34
CA VAL A 355 -5.41 12.43 -0.40
C VAL A 355 -4.30 11.63 -1.05
N LEU A 356 -4.23 10.34 -0.74
CA LEU A 356 -3.34 9.41 -1.42
C LEU A 356 -3.87 9.16 -2.84
N LEU A 357 -3.08 9.52 -3.85
CA LEU A 357 -3.43 9.35 -5.26
C LEU A 357 -2.90 8.04 -5.84
N GLY A 358 -1.78 7.55 -5.31
CA GLY A 358 -1.12 6.35 -5.83
C GLY A 358 0.29 6.17 -5.29
N SER A 359 1.10 5.42 -6.03
CA SER A 359 2.49 5.11 -5.69
C SER A 359 3.46 5.75 -6.68
N ALA A 360 4.69 5.93 -6.22
CA ALA A 360 5.82 6.35 -7.04
C ALA A 360 6.94 5.32 -6.91
N MET A 361 7.64 5.04 -8.00
CA MET A 361 8.85 4.23 -7.99
C MET A 361 10.02 5.09 -8.45
N VAL A 362 11.07 5.16 -7.67
CA VAL A 362 12.30 5.86 -8.01
C VAL A 362 13.38 4.86 -8.38
N SER A 363 14.08 5.17 -9.46
CA SER A 363 15.26 4.44 -9.90
C SER A 363 16.43 5.41 -10.01
N SER A 364 17.62 4.93 -9.66
CA SER A 364 18.85 5.66 -9.95
C SER A 364 18.96 5.77 -11.47
N PRO A 365 19.19 6.97 -12.03
CA PRO A 365 19.42 7.12 -13.45
C PRO A 365 20.65 6.27 -13.79
N VAL A 366 20.44 5.25 -14.62
CA VAL A 366 21.49 4.30 -14.99
C VAL A 366 22.73 5.09 -15.35
N PRO A 367 23.87 4.91 -14.63
CA PRO A 367 25.11 5.54 -15.04
C PRO A 367 25.33 5.06 -16.46
N LYS A 368 25.36 6.00 -17.43
CA LYS A 368 25.59 5.66 -18.83
C LYS A 368 26.85 4.80 -18.85
N ILE A 369 26.69 3.51 -19.13
CA ILE A 369 27.78 2.56 -19.32
C ILE A 369 28.51 3.07 -20.57
N GLY A 370 29.48 3.95 -20.35
CA GLY A 370 29.90 4.89 -21.39
C GLY A 370 31.14 5.69 -21.03
N THR A 371 31.99 5.16 -20.16
CA THR A 371 33.41 5.51 -20.16
C THR A 371 34.17 4.26 -19.73
N LEU A 372 34.34 3.33 -20.66
CA LEU A 372 35.52 2.46 -20.62
C LEU A 372 36.71 3.43 -20.62
N MET A 373 37.40 3.53 -19.47
CA MET A 373 38.68 4.22 -19.44
C MET A 373 39.60 3.53 -20.47
N PRO A 374 40.23 4.30 -21.38
CA PRO A 374 41.23 3.76 -22.29
C PRO A 374 42.45 3.18 -21.56
#